data_AF-A0A0A2ZVI7-F1
#
_entry.id   AF-A0A0A2ZVI7-F1
#
_cell.length_a   1.000
_cell.length_b   1.000
_cell.length_c   1.000
_cell.angle_alpha   90.00
_cell.angle_beta   90.00
_cell.angle_gamma   90.00
#
_symmetry.space_group_name_H-M   'P 1'
#
loop_
_entity.id
_entity.type
_entity.pdbx_description
1 polymer ?
#
loop_
_entity_poly.entity_id
_entity_poly.type
_entity_poly.pdbx_seq_one_letter_code
_entity_poly.pdbx_strand_id
1 'polypeptide(L)'
;MDKAKIIEFAKSQGYASLEFEGVWSGYQQFLCLSEDDLFQIRLRPLMGGYRRRILVKDNEIRLMTAEEMQEAGIWVPIDKIYELMEQ
;
A
#
# COMPACT_ATOMS: atom_id res chain seq x y z
N MET A 1 7.42 -2.97 -17.17
CA MET A 1 7.78 -1.66 -16.59
C MET A 1 9.20 -1.71 -16.04
N ASP A 2 9.96 -0.61 -16.14
CA ASP A 2 11.30 -0.45 -15.55
C ASP A 2 11.21 -0.15 -14.04
N LYS A 3 11.98 -0.87 -13.23
CA LYS A 3 12.07 -0.69 -11.77
C LYS A 3 12.52 0.72 -11.40
N ALA A 4 13.37 1.36 -12.22
CA ALA A 4 13.83 2.73 -11.98
C ALA A 4 12.64 3.71 -11.93
N LYS A 5 11.69 3.58 -12.87
CA LYS A 5 10.50 4.46 -12.93
C LYS A 5 9.59 4.31 -11.71
N ILE A 6 9.45 3.08 -11.19
CA ILE A 6 8.66 2.80 -9.99
C ILE A 6 9.30 3.48 -8.77
N ILE A 7 10.63 3.42 -8.66
CA ILE A 7 11.40 4.08 -7.60
C ILE A 7 11.31 5.61 -7.71
N GLU A 8 11.45 6.16 -8.91
CA GLU A 8 11.29 7.60 -9.15
C GLU A 8 9.90 8.09 -8.78
N PHE A 9 8.85 7.35 -9.17
CA PHE A 9 7.48 7.65 -8.77
C PHE A 9 7.35 7.64 -7.25
N ALA A 10 7.81 6.60 -6.56
CA ALA A 10 7.73 6.51 -5.11
C ALA A 10 8.44 7.67 -4.40
N LYS A 11 9.64 8.04 -4.87
CA LYS A 11 10.38 9.20 -4.34
C LYS A 11 9.64 10.51 -4.56
N SER A 12 9.00 10.69 -5.72
CA SER A 12 8.17 11.88 -5.98
C SER A 12 6.97 12.02 -5.06
N GLN A 13 6.49 10.89 -4.49
CA GLN A 13 5.42 10.85 -3.50
C GLN A 13 5.94 10.94 -2.04
N GLY A 14 7.25 11.09 -1.85
CA GLY A 14 7.87 11.20 -0.52
C GLY A 14 8.14 9.86 0.18
N TYR A 15 8.12 8.74 -0.54
CA TYR A 15 8.46 7.43 0.03
C TYR A 15 9.95 7.14 -0.06
N ALA A 16 10.49 6.57 1.03
CA ALA A 16 11.90 6.23 1.15
C ALA A 16 12.20 4.81 0.65
N SER A 17 11.24 3.88 0.77
CA SER A 17 11.41 2.49 0.35
C SER A 17 10.12 1.89 -0.22
N LEU A 18 10.31 0.82 -0.99
CA LEU A 18 9.25 0.02 -1.59
C LEU A 18 9.49 -1.46 -1.31
N GLU A 19 8.45 -2.16 -0.89
CA GLU A 19 8.45 -3.61 -0.69
C GLU A 19 7.39 -4.24 -1.59
N PHE A 20 7.75 -5.26 -2.36
CA PHE A 20 6.77 -5.97 -3.19
C PHE A 20 5.85 -6.83 -2.32
N GLU A 21 4.55 -6.67 -2.46
CA GLU A 21 3.54 -7.40 -1.68
C GLU A 21 2.77 -8.45 -2.47
N GLY A 22 2.94 -8.50 -3.79
CA GLY A 22 2.25 -9.47 -4.64
C GLY A 22 1.47 -8.83 -5.78
N VAL A 23 0.43 -9.53 -6.24
CA VAL A 23 -0.40 -9.12 -7.37
C VAL A 23 -1.87 -9.07 -6.93
N TRP A 24 -2.56 -7.98 -7.24
CA TRP A 24 -4.01 -7.82 -7.04
C TRP A 24 -4.65 -7.22 -8.29
N SER A 25 -5.75 -7.82 -8.76
CA SER A 25 -6.45 -7.39 -9.98
C SER A 25 -5.53 -7.24 -11.22
N GLY A 26 -4.48 -8.05 -11.27
CA GLY A 26 -3.45 -8.00 -12.33
C GLY A 26 -2.44 -6.84 -12.21
N TYR A 27 -2.47 -6.06 -11.14
CA TYR A 27 -1.45 -5.06 -10.81
C TYR A 27 -0.42 -5.65 -9.85
N GLN A 28 0.85 -5.39 -10.11
CA GLN A 28 1.90 -5.57 -9.10
C GLN A 28 1.73 -4.51 -8.02
N GLN A 29 1.81 -4.93 -6.76
CA GLN A 29 1.61 -4.08 -5.60
C GLN A 29 2.92 -3.88 -4.86
N PHE A 30 3.20 -2.62 -4.51
CA PHE A 30 4.36 -2.26 -3.71
C PHE A 30 3.92 -1.45 -2.49
N LEU A 31 4.21 -1.98 -1.29
CA LEU A 31 4.06 -1.26 -0.04
C LEU A 31 5.02 -0.08 -0.01
N CYS A 32 4.50 1.11 0.24
CA CYS A 32 5.27 2.32 0.34
C CYS A 32 5.64 2.58 1.80
N LEU A 33 6.92 2.81 2.07
CA LEU A 33 7.44 3.12 3.39
C LEU A 33 8.08 4.51 3.38
N SER A 34 7.58 5.38 4.25
CA SER A 34 8.23 6.67 4.56
C SER A 34 9.50 6.45 5.40
N GLU A 35 10.32 7.50 5.58
CA GLU A 35 11.46 7.41 6.51
C GLU A 35 11.00 7.06 7.93
N ASP A 36 9.91 7.66 8.40
CA ASP A 36 9.33 7.38 9.71
C ASP A 36 8.93 5.90 9.87
N ASP A 37 8.36 5.29 8.82
CA ASP A 37 8.01 3.86 8.80
C ASP A 37 9.24 2.95 8.96
N LEU A 38 10.40 3.39 8.42
CA LEU A 38 11.65 2.64 8.52
C LEU A 38 12.19 2.68 9.96
N PHE A 39 12.04 3.81 10.66
CA PHE A 39 12.45 3.96 12.06
C PHE A 39 11.48 3.31 13.06
N GLN A 40 10.18 3.25 12.75
CA GLN A 40 9.14 2.71 13.63
C GLN A 40 8.87 1.20 13.41
N ILE A 41 9.92 0.38 13.41
CA ILE A 41 9.84 -1.06 13.10
C ILE A 41 8.78 -1.81 13.94
N ARG A 42 8.62 -1.44 15.21
CA ARG A 42 7.71 -2.13 16.15
C ARG A 42 6.22 -1.87 15.88
N LEU A 43 5.88 -0.78 15.18
CA LEU A 43 4.49 -0.43 14.85
C LEU A 43 4.08 -0.87 13.43
N ARG A 44 4.99 -1.52 12.68
CA ARG A 44 4.75 -1.95 11.30
C ARG A 44 3.50 -2.80 11.10
N PRO A 45 3.13 -3.76 11.99
CA PRO A 45 1.92 -4.55 11.82
C PRO A 45 0.63 -3.75 12.06
N LEU A 46 0.68 -2.77 12.96
CA LEU A 46 -0.49 -1.96 13.34
C LEU A 46 -0.79 -0.84 12.35
N MET A 47 0.22 -0.39 11.59
CA MET A 47 0.08 0.63 10.55
C MET A 47 -0.12 0.07 9.15
N GLY A 48 -0.07 -1.25 8.96
CA GLY A 48 -0.19 -1.92 7.66
C GLY A 48 -1.47 -1.57 6.88
N GLY A 49 -2.56 -1.28 7.61
CA GLY A 49 -3.84 -0.85 7.03
C GLY A 49 -3.91 0.62 6.59
N TYR A 50 -2.97 1.46 7.02
CA TYR A 50 -2.92 2.89 6.64
C TYR A 50 -1.82 3.20 5.61
N ARG A 51 -0.96 2.23 5.31
CA ARG A 51 0.15 2.42 4.39
C ARG A 51 -0.32 2.37 2.94
N ARG A 52 0.18 3.33 2.17
CA ARG A 52 -0.12 3.45 0.75
C ARG A 52 0.59 2.34 -0.03
N ARG A 53 -0.04 1.95 -1.13
CA ARG A 53 0.51 1.01 -2.10
C ARG A 53 0.60 1.68 -3.45
N ILE A 54 1.66 1.38 -4.18
CA ILE A 54 1.77 1.69 -5.60
C ILE A 54 1.31 0.47 -6.39
N LEU A 55 0.44 0.71 -7.36
CA LEU A 55 -0.01 -0.27 -8.33
C LEU A 55 0.76 -0.06 -9.64
N VAL A 56 1.27 -1.15 -10.20
CA VAL A 56 2.00 -1.15 -11.46
C VAL A 56 1.43 -2.21 -12.40
N LYS A 57 1.03 -1.78 -13.59
CA LYS A 57 0.58 -2.68 -14.66
C LYS A 57 0.90 -2.05 -16.00
N ASP A 58 1.50 -2.83 -16.91
CA ASP A 58 1.91 -2.39 -18.24
C ASP A 58 2.78 -1.11 -18.23
N ASN A 59 2.17 0.04 -18.55
CA ASN A 59 2.77 1.38 -18.58
C ASN A 59 2.16 2.36 -17.55
N GLU A 60 1.36 1.85 -16.61
CA GLU A 60 0.72 2.63 -15.55
C GLU A 60 1.46 2.44 -14.22
N ILE A 61 1.68 3.56 -13.51
CA ILE A 61 2.17 3.60 -12.13
C ILE A 61 1.29 4.61 -11.40
N ARG A 62 0.60 4.17 -10.35
CA ARG A 62 -0.24 5.06 -9.54
C ARG A 62 -0.36 4.58 -8.10
N LEU A 63 -0.90 5.44 -7.26
CA LEU A 63 -1.30 5.03 -5.91
C LEU A 63 -2.61 4.24 -5.95
N MET A 64 -2.68 3.25 -5.09
CA MET A 64 -3.92 2.56 -4.76
C MET A 64 -4.86 3.54 -4.04
N THR A 65 -6.12 3.57 -4.47
CA THR A 65 -7.14 4.41 -3.85
C THR A 65 -7.63 3.79 -2.54
N ALA A 66 -8.35 4.58 -1.73
CA ALA A 66 -8.93 4.06 -0.49
C ALA A 66 -9.99 2.98 -0.75
N GLU A 67 -10.78 3.12 -1.82
CA GLU A 67 -11.78 2.15 -2.24
C GLU A 67 -11.13 0.82 -2.63
N GLU A 68 -10.06 0.86 -3.44
CA GLU A 68 -9.31 -0.34 -3.82
C GLU A 68 -8.64 -1.02 -2.61
N MET A 69 -8.20 -0.25 -1.61
CA MET A 69 -7.71 -0.81 -0.35
C MET A 69 -8.80 -1.54 0.44
N GLN A 70 -10.03 -1.06 0.41
CA GLN A 70 -11.17 -1.76 1.02
C GLN A 70 -11.51 -3.04 0.25
N GLU A 71 -11.58 -2.96 -1.08
CA GLU A 71 -11.87 -4.10 -1.95
C GLU A 71 -10.82 -5.20 -1.82
N ALA A 72 -9.55 -4.83 -1.62
CA ALA A 72 -8.46 -5.77 -1.41
C ALA A 72 -8.41 -6.36 0.01
N GLY A 73 -9.30 -5.95 0.93
CA GLY A 73 -9.31 -6.39 2.33
C GLY A 73 -8.10 -5.91 3.14
N ILE A 74 -7.40 -4.88 2.63
CA ILE A 74 -6.17 -4.33 3.20
C ILE A 74 -6.51 -3.30 4.29
N TRP A 75 -7.57 -2.54 4.07
CA TRP A 75 -8.10 -1.58 5.03
C TRP A 75 -9.55 -1.93 5.34
N VAL A 76 -9.83 -2.14 6.63
CA VAL A 76 -11.20 -2.25 7.12
C VAL A 76 -11.49 -0.99 7.92
N PRO A 77 -12.47 -0.16 7.52
CA PRO A 77 -12.94 0.96 8.32
C PRO A 77 -13.36 0.45 9.71
N ILE A 78 -13.06 1.21 10.77
CA ILE A 78 -13.33 0.77 12.14
C ILE A 78 -14.81 0.44 12.36
N ASP A 79 -15.70 1.18 11.69
CA ASP A 79 -17.15 0.99 11.72
C ASP A 79 -17.55 -0.41 11.19
N LYS A 80 -16.88 -0.88 10.14
CA LYS A 80 -17.09 -2.23 9.59
C LYS A 80 -16.46 -3.34 10.43
N ILE A 81 -15.43 -3.02 11.23
CA ILE A 81 -14.84 -4.00 12.16
C ILE A 81 -15.89 -4.37 13.23
N TYR A 82 -16.62 -3.39 13.75
CA TYR A 82 -17.68 -3.65 14.73
C TYR A 82 -18.82 -4.50 14.13
N GLU A 83 -19.28 -4.21 12.91
CA GLU A 83 -20.30 -5.01 12.23
C GLU A 83 -19.88 -6.47 11.99
N LEU A 84 -18.59 -6.72 11.74
CA LEU A 84 -18.04 -8.07 11.55
C LEU A 84 -17.85 -8.83 12.87
N MET A 85 -17.72 -8.13 14.00
CA MET A 85 -17.56 -8.74 15.32
C MET A 85 -18.90 -9.12 15.98
N GLU A 86 -20.02 -8.59 15.49
CA GLU A 86 -21.38 -8.87 15.98
C GLU A 86 -22.09 -10.02 15.23
N GLN A 87 -21.46 -10.62 14.21
CA GLN A 87 -21.91 -11.83 13.51
C GLN A 87 -21.24 -13.09 14.08
#